data_AF-A0AAD9KSH4-F1
#
_entry.id   AF-A0AAD9KSH4-F1
#
_cell.length_a   1.000
_cell.length_b   1.000
_cell.length_c   1.000
_cell.angle_alpha   90.00
_cell.angle_beta   90.00
_cell.angle_gamma   90.00
#
_symmetry.space_group_name_H-M   'P 1'
#
loop_
_entity.id
_entity.type
_entity.pdbx_description
1 polymer ?
#
loop_
_entity_poly.entity_id
_entity_poly.type
_entity_poly.pdbx_seq_one_letter_code
_entity_poly.pdbx_strand_id
1 'polypeptide(L)'
;MLFAGGVAGVASWYNMPLDTIKTRMQADAFAASRSKTWRSYARDIYNEGGYRAFWRGLPVTAVRAFPLNAVMFYVYVHSLAYMKRLLHIDDETQR
;
A
#
# COMPACT_ATOMS: atom_id res chain seq x y z
N MET A 1 7.35 2.69 20.07
CA MET A 1 7.36 1.74 18.93
C MET A 1 6.09 1.89 18.09
N LEU A 2 4.89 1.54 18.57
CA LEU A 2 3.64 1.59 17.78
C LEU A 2 3.26 2.99 17.28
N PHE A 3 3.37 4.02 18.12
CA PHE A 3 3.04 5.40 17.74
C PHE A 3 4.00 5.96 16.68
N ALA A 4 5.31 5.75 16.88
CA ALA A 4 6.34 6.14 15.92
C ALA A 4 6.20 5.39 14.58
N GLY A 5 5.84 4.11 14.61
CA GLY A 5 5.52 3.32 13.41
C GLY A 5 4.27 3.81 12.69
N GLY A 6 3.22 4.20 13.41
CA GLY A 6 2.02 4.80 12.84
C GLY A 6 2.32 6.15 12.15
N VAL A 7 3.10 7.02 12.81
CA VAL A 7 3.51 8.32 12.23
C VAL A 7 4.42 8.12 11.01
N ALA A 8 5.36 7.17 11.06
CA ALA A 8 6.20 6.84 9.91
C ALA A 8 5.37 6.28 8.73
N GLY A 9 4.33 5.50 9.01
CA GLY A 9 3.36 5.03 8.02
C GLY A 9 2.62 6.17 7.33
N VAL A 10 2.13 7.14 8.09
CA VAL A 10 1.47 8.35 7.54
C VAL A 10 2.47 9.20 6.75
N ALA A 11 3.71 9.34 7.23
CA ALA A 11 4.76 10.07 6.53
C ALA A 11 5.16 9.42 5.19
N SER A 12 5.09 8.08 5.09
CA SER A 12 5.37 7.36 3.84
C SER A 12 4.39 7.72 2.71
N TRP A 13 3.18 8.18 3.06
CA TRP A 13 2.19 8.67 2.09
C TRP A 13 2.54 10.01 1.46
N TYR A 14 3.64 10.65 1.84
CA TYR A 14 4.13 11.86 1.18
C TYR A 14 4.52 11.64 -0.29
N ASN A 15 4.96 10.43 -0.67
CA ASN A 15 5.30 10.08 -2.06
C ASN A 15 4.09 9.72 -2.93
N MET A 16 2.91 9.60 -2.31
CA MET A 16 1.69 9.10 -2.94
C MET A 16 1.14 9.95 -4.12
N PRO A 17 1.28 11.29 -4.20
CA PRO A 17 0.93 12.04 -5.42
C PRO A 17 1.80 11.65 -6.62
N LEU A 18 3.08 11.30 -6.43
CA LEU A 18 3.96 10.84 -7.51
C LEU A 18 3.54 9.45 -8.01
N ASP A 19 3.14 8.56 -7.11
CA ASP A 19 2.68 7.22 -7.45
C ASP A 19 1.33 7.25 -8.20
N THR A 20 0.45 8.20 -7.86
CA THR A 20 -0.83 8.43 -8.57
C THR A 20 -0.60 8.91 -10.01
N ILE A 21 0.35 9.83 -10.22
CA ILE A 21 0.73 10.28 -11.57
C ILE A 21 1.30 9.11 -12.38
N LYS A 22 2.20 8.30 -11.78
CA LYS A 22 2.81 7.15 -12.47
C LYS A 22 1.78 6.08 -12.84
N THR A 23 0.90 5.72 -11.93
CA THR A 23 -0.16 4.73 -12.20
C THR A 23 -1.13 5.18 -13.28
N ARG A 24 -1.53 6.46 -13.32
CA ARG A 24 -2.30 7.02 -14.44
C ARG A 24 -1.54 6.96 -15.76
N MET A 25 -0.27 7.34 -15.74
CA MET A 25 0.58 7.29 -16.93
C MET A 25 0.77 5.85 -17.44
N GLN A 26 0.90 4.88 -16.54
CA GLN A 26 0.96 3.45 -16.90
C GLN A 26 -0.38 2.95 -17.43
N ALA A 27 -1.51 3.32 -16.81
CA ALA A 27 -2.84 2.93 -17.28
C ALA A 27 -3.12 3.46 -18.70
N ASP A 28 -2.77 4.72 -18.99
CA ASP A 28 -2.93 5.31 -20.33
C ASP A 28 -1.95 4.70 -21.35
N ALA A 29 -0.73 4.34 -20.94
CA ALA A 29 0.22 3.62 -21.79
C ALA A 29 -0.31 2.23 -22.19
N PHE A 30 -0.98 1.53 -21.28
CA PHE A 30 -1.68 0.27 -21.59
C PHE A 30 -2.90 0.46 -22.51
N ALA A 31 -3.56 1.61 -22.44
CA ALA A 31 -4.73 1.93 -23.25
C ALA A 31 -4.39 2.45 -24.67
N ALA A 32 -3.10 2.50 -25.05
CA ALA A 32 -2.62 3.13 -26.30
C ALA A 32 -3.10 4.58 -26.51
N SER A 33 -3.51 5.24 -25.42
CA SER A 33 -3.90 6.65 -25.40
C SER A 33 -2.63 7.51 -25.44
N ARG A 34 -2.70 8.69 -26.05
CA ARG A 34 -1.54 9.57 -26.32
C ARG A 34 -0.56 9.63 -25.15
N SER A 35 0.72 9.45 -25.43
CA SER A 35 1.80 9.70 -24.47
C SER A 35 1.81 11.18 -24.08
N LYS A 36 1.11 11.49 -23.00
CA LYS A 36 1.03 12.79 -22.35
C LYS A 36 2.26 12.97 -21.43
N THR A 37 2.81 14.19 -21.35
CA THR A 37 3.89 14.48 -20.39
C THR A 37 3.35 14.41 -18.96
N TRP A 38 4.18 13.98 -17.99
CA TRP A 38 3.83 13.90 -16.56
C TRP A 38 3.17 15.18 -16.00
N ARG A 39 3.55 16.36 -16.52
CA ARG A 39 2.95 17.66 -16.15
C ARG A 39 1.49 17.79 -16.55
N SER A 40 1.10 17.22 -17.70
CA SER A 40 -0.29 17.25 -18.15
C SER A 40 -1.18 16.33 -17.31
N TYR A 41 -0.68 15.16 -16.90
CA TYR A 41 -1.37 14.30 -15.94
C TYR A 41 -1.55 14.98 -14.58
N ALA A 42 -0.51 15.65 -14.06
CA ALA A 42 -0.62 16.42 -12.83
C ALA A 42 -1.68 17.54 -12.94
N ARG A 43 -1.75 18.22 -14.08
CA ARG A 43 -2.76 19.24 -14.35
C ARG A 43 -4.18 18.66 -14.48
N ASP A 44 -4.33 17.54 -15.17
CA ASP A 44 -5.61 16.85 -15.34
C ASP A 44 -6.14 16.36 -13.98
N ILE A 45 -5.29 15.73 -13.15
CA ILE A 45 -5.64 15.33 -11.78
C ILE A 45 -6.06 16.55 -10.94
N TYR A 46 -5.31 17.65 -11.05
CA TYR A 46 -5.63 18.89 -10.32
C TYR A 46 -6.95 19.52 -10.80
N ASN A 47 -7.28 19.45 -12.09
CA ASN A 47 -8.54 19.97 -12.63
C ASN A 47 -9.76 19.11 -12.22
N GLU A 48 -9.58 17.81 -12.00
CA GLU A 48 -10.68 16.91 -11.59
C GLU A 48 -11.16 17.13 -10.15
N GLY A 49 -10.28 17.57 -9.24
CA GLY A 49 -10.64 17.70 -7.83
C GLY A 49 -9.59 18.37 -6.95
N GLY A 50 -8.70 19.14 -7.56
CA GLY A 50 -7.61 19.85 -6.89
C GLY A 50 -6.64 18.89 -6.21
N TYR A 51 -6.13 19.32 -5.06
CA TYR A 51 -5.24 18.49 -4.24
C TYR A 51 -5.90 17.16 -3.89
N ARG A 52 -7.16 17.14 -3.40
CA ARG A 52 -7.83 15.90 -2.94
C ARG A 52 -7.91 14.78 -3.98
N ALA A 53 -7.89 15.09 -5.27
CA ALA A 53 -7.89 14.08 -6.33
C ALA A 53 -6.65 13.17 -6.30
N PHE A 54 -5.48 13.68 -5.88
CA PHE A 54 -4.26 12.88 -5.74
C PHE A 54 -4.37 11.86 -4.59
N TRP A 55 -5.11 12.16 -3.52
CA TRP A 55 -5.31 11.26 -2.38
C TRP A 55 -6.54 10.35 -2.52
N ARG A 56 -7.34 10.48 -3.59
CA ARG A 56 -8.58 9.68 -3.77
C ARG A 56 -8.31 8.18 -3.96
N GLY A 57 -7.10 7.81 -4.39
CA GLY A 57 -6.66 6.41 -4.53
C GLY A 57 -6.21 5.74 -3.22
N LEU A 58 -5.90 6.50 -2.17
CA LEU A 58 -5.50 5.96 -0.86
C LEU A 58 -6.54 5.07 -0.20
N PRO A 59 -7.79 5.50 -0.02
CA PRO A 59 -8.78 4.67 0.68
C PRO A 59 -9.04 3.38 -0.09
N VAL A 60 -9.07 3.41 -1.42
CA VAL A 60 -9.23 2.21 -2.26
C VAL A 60 -8.06 1.25 -2.07
N THR A 61 -6.84 1.76 -2.06
CA THR A 61 -5.63 0.93 -1.89
C THR A 61 -5.52 0.39 -0.47
N ALA A 62 -5.86 1.19 0.55
CA ALA A 62 -5.85 0.80 1.95
C ALA A 62 -6.92 -0.26 2.26
N VAL A 63 -8.15 -0.08 1.75
CA VAL A 63 -9.23 -1.06 1.87
C VAL A 63 -8.87 -2.37 1.18
N ARG A 64 -8.13 -2.32 0.06
CA ARG A 64 -7.61 -3.53 -0.60
C ARG A 64 -6.45 -4.18 0.17
N ALA A 65 -5.53 -3.38 0.72
CA ALA A 65 -4.36 -3.86 1.43
C ALA A 65 -4.72 -4.45 2.80
N PHE A 66 -5.77 -3.97 3.45
CA PHE A 66 -6.21 -4.44 4.76
C PHE A 66 -6.53 -5.95 4.80
N PRO A 67 -7.43 -6.50 3.94
CA PRO A 67 -7.71 -7.94 3.94
C PRO A 67 -6.50 -8.75 3.49
N LEU A 68 -5.69 -8.26 2.54
CA LEU A 68 -4.46 -8.94 2.11
C LEU A 68 -3.48 -9.08 3.28
N ASN A 69 -3.23 -7.99 4.01
CA ASN A 69 -2.34 -8.00 5.17
C ASN A 69 -2.92 -8.83 6.33
N ALA A 70 -4.24 -8.79 6.53
CA ALA A 70 -4.91 -9.60 7.55
C ALA A 70 -4.77 -11.10 7.26
N VAL A 71 -5.02 -11.52 6.01
CA VAL A 71 -4.85 -12.92 5.58
C VAL A 71 -3.38 -13.33 5.68
N MET A 72 -2.45 -12.49 5.22
CA MET A 72 -1.02 -12.76 5.32
C MET A 72 -0.57 -12.96 6.77
N PHE A 73 -1.03 -12.09 7.68
CA PHE A 73 -0.73 -12.22 9.11
C PHE A 73 -1.35 -13.49 9.70
N TYR A 74 -2.60 -13.79 9.34
CA TYR A 74 -3.26 -15.02 9.77
C TYR A 74 -2.50 -16.27 9.33
N VAL A 75 -2.14 -16.35 8.04
CA VAL A 75 -1.37 -17.48 7.49
C VAL A 75 0.00 -17.55 8.14
N TYR A 76 0.67 -16.41 8.37
CA TYR A 76 1.97 -16.36 9.03
C TYR A 76 1.92 -16.93 10.44
N VAL A 77 1.00 -16.44 11.29
CA VAL A 77 0.85 -16.92 12.67
C VAL A 77 0.49 -18.41 12.68
N HIS A 78 -0.40 -18.84 11.79
CA HIS A 78 -0.83 -20.23 11.72
C HIS A 78 0.29 -21.15 11.26
N SER A 79 1.04 -20.75 10.23
CA SER A 79 2.19 -21.51 9.72
C SER A 79 3.30 -21.58 10.76
N LEU A 80 3.58 -20.48 11.47
CA LEU A 80 4.56 -20.44 12.54
C LEU A 80 4.15 -21.34 13.71
N ALA A 81 2.87 -21.35 14.08
CA ALA A 81 2.34 -22.22 15.13
C ALA A 81 2.42 -23.70 14.74
N TYR A 82 2.10 -24.05 13.49
CA TYR A 82 2.25 -25.41 12.98
C TYR A 82 3.71 -25.86 12.97
N MET A 83 4.60 -25.02 12.47
CA MET A 83 6.03 -25.33 12.40
C MET A 83 6.62 -25.50 13.80
N LYS A 84 6.26 -24.65 14.76
CA LYS A 84 6.68 -24.78 16.17
C LYS A 84 6.22 -26.10 16.79
N ARG A 85 4.96 -26.50 16.56
CA ARG A 85 4.43 -27.79 17.04
C ARG A 85 5.12 -28.99 16.41
N LEU A 86 5.45 -28.91 15.11
CA LEU A 86 6.14 -30.00 14.41
C LEU A 86 7.59 -30.17 14.90
N LEU A 87 8.26 -29.06 15.22
CA LEU A 87 9.67 -29.05 15.63
C LEU A 87 9.90 -29.29 17.13
N HIS A 88 8.87 -29.55 17.95
CA HIS A 88 8.96 -29.76 19.40
C HIS A 88 9.78 -28.68 20.16
N ILE A 89 9.78 -27.45 19.66
CA ILE A 89 10.37 -26.31 20.36
C ILE A 89 9.28 -25.71 21.26
N ASP A 90 8.90 -26.44 22.32
CA ASP A 90 8.00 -25.92 23.37
C ASP A 90 8.76 -25.53 24.65
N ASP A 91 10.05 -25.83 24.82
CA ASP A 91 10.67 -25.74 26.16
C ASP A 91 11.56 -24.51 26.48
N GLU A 92 12.04 -23.71 25.53
CA GLU A 92 13.09 -22.69 25.85
C GLU A 92 12.66 -21.22 25.81
N THR A 93 11.41 -20.88 25.45
CA THR A 93 10.98 -19.46 25.34
C THR A 93 9.88 -19.06 26.34
N GLN A 94 9.79 -19.79 27.45
CA GLN A 94 9.03 -19.35 28.64
C GLN A 94 9.93 -18.98 29.84
N ARG A 95 11.22 -18.69 29.60
CA ARG A 95 12.09 -17.99 30.56
C ARG A 95 12.51 -16.63 30.04
#